data_AF-A0A117LS86-F1
#
_entry.id   AF-A0A117LS86-F1
#
_cell.length_a   1.000
_cell.length_b   1.000
_cell.length_c   1.000
_cell.angle_alpha   90.00
_cell.angle_beta   90.00
_cell.angle_gamma   90.00
#
_symmetry.space_group_name_H-M   'P 1'
#
loop_
_entity.id
_entity.type
_entity.pdbx_description
1 polymer ?
#
loop_
_entity_poly.entity_id
_entity_poly.type
_entity_poly.pdbx_seq_one_letter_code
_entity_poly.pdbx_strand_id
1 'polypeptide(L)'
;MSERKQFGDVVIEGPLDIDCATSREAAVRKKLDCEVPGDVDIYVVPNVESGYAFSQMLAFVGKMPHAGVLAGTVKPVIVNIPFIRFEEKVAEIILSAMLL
;
A
#
# COMPACT_ATOMS: atom_id res chain seq x y z
N MET A 1 4.37 -5.05 16.21
CA MET A 1 5.34 -4.15 15.53
C MET A 1 5.18 -2.72 16.06
N SER A 2 3.95 -2.21 16.10
CA SER A 2 3.58 -0.92 16.71
C SER A 2 4.07 -0.73 18.15
N GLU A 3 3.69 -1.62 19.06
CA GLU A 3 4.04 -1.52 20.50
C GLU A 3 5.55 -1.50 20.78
N ARG A 4 6.35 -2.04 19.86
CA ARG A 4 7.81 -2.10 19.97
C ARG A 4 8.51 -0.84 19.43
N LYS A 5 7.76 0.14 18.90
CA LYS A 5 8.25 1.42 18.34
C LYS A 5 9.38 1.28 17.31
N GLN A 6 9.41 0.18 16.57
CA GLN A 6 10.50 -0.14 15.65
C GLN A 6 10.54 0.78 14.42
N PHE A 7 9.43 1.46 14.11
CA PHE A 7 9.27 2.30 12.92
C PHE A 7 9.14 3.79 13.26
N GLY A 8 9.53 4.19 14.48
CA GLY A 8 9.46 5.57 14.93
C GLY A 8 8.03 6.02 15.22
N ASP A 9 7.69 7.23 14.79
CA ASP A 9 6.39 7.87 14.99
C ASP A 9 5.42 7.47 13.87
N VAL A 10 4.95 6.23 13.92
CA VAL A 10 3.96 5.69 13.00
C VAL A 10 2.90 4.91 13.75
N VAL A 11 1.65 5.02 13.31
CA VAL A 11 0.55 4.20 13.80
C VAL A 11 0.49 2.94 12.94
N ILE A 12 0.68 1.78 13.56
CA ILE A 12 0.58 0.48 12.89
C ILE A 12 -0.50 -0.32 13.58
N GLU A 13 -1.52 -0.71 12.81
CA GLU A 13 -2.59 -1.58 13.27
C GLU A 13 -2.74 -2.80 12.39
N GLY A 14 -3.04 -3.91 13.02
CA GLY A 14 -3.17 -5.20 12.35
C GLY A 14 -3.26 -6.34 13.35
N PRO A 15 -3.85 -7.48 12.96
CA PRO A 15 -4.41 -7.75 11.63
C PRO A 15 -5.74 -7.01 11.40
N LEU A 16 -5.91 -6.42 10.21
CA LEU A 16 -7.12 -5.73 9.78
C LEU A 16 -7.55 -6.25 8.40
N ASP A 17 -8.85 -6.44 8.24
CA ASP A 17 -9.46 -6.65 6.93
C ASP A 17 -9.43 -5.34 6.13
N ILE A 18 -9.40 -5.43 4.79
CA ILE A 18 -9.38 -4.25 3.91
C ILE A 18 -10.56 -3.33 4.18
N ASP A 19 -11.77 -3.86 4.41
CA ASP A 19 -12.95 -3.03 4.64
C ASP A 19 -12.83 -2.19 5.93
N CYS A 20 -12.25 -2.73 7.00
CA CYS A 20 -12.08 -2.03 8.27
C CYS A 20 -10.94 -1.02 8.21
N ALA A 21 -9.89 -1.35 7.47
CA ALA A 21 -8.81 -0.43 7.17
C ALA A 21 -9.34 0.76 6.34
N THR A 22 -10.10 0.52 5.28
CA THR A 22 -10.63 1.58 4.39
C THR A 22 -11.85 2.32 4.95
N SER A 23 -12.64 1.73 5.85
CA SER A 23 -13.91 2.30 6.32
C SER A 23 -14.07 2.23 7.84
N ARG A 24 -14.16 3.42 8.45
CA ARG A 24 -14.51 3.57 9.87
C ARG A 24 -15.85 2.94 10.21
N GLU A 25 -16.84 3.02 9.32
CA GLU A 25 -18.15 2.39 9.53
C GLU A 25 -18.05 0.86 9.61
N ALA A 26 -17.20 0.25 8.77
CA ALA A 26 -16.97 -1.19 8.81
C ALA A 26 -16.28 -1.61 10.11
N ALA A 27 -15.28 -0.84 10.57
CA ALA A 27 -14.61 -1.07 11.84
C ALA A 27 -15.58 -1.00 13.03
N VAL A 28 -16.44 0.03 13.09
CA VAL A 28 -17.48 0.18 14.11
C VAL A 28 -18.47 -0.99 14.08
N ARG A 29 -18.93 -1.39 12.90
CA ARG A 29 -19.84 -2.54 12.73
C ARG A 29 -19.22 -3.85 13.23
N LYS A 30 -17.92 -4.03 13.06
CA LYS A 30 -17.16 -5.19 13.59
C LYS A 30 -16.68 -5.00 15.03
N LYS A 31 -17.02 -3.88 15.69
CA LYS A 31 -16.62 -3.53 17.05
C LYS A 31 -15.10 -3.53 17.26
N LEU A 32 -14.37 -3.07 16.23
CA LEU A 32 -12.93 -2.87 16.32
C LEU A 32 -12.66 -1.48 16.90
N ASP A 33 -11.89 -1.44 17.99
CA ASP A 33 -11.35 -0.21 18.57
C ASP A 33 -9.92 -0.04 18.07
N CYS A 34 -9.77 0.79 17.06
CA CYS A 34 -8.52 0.95 16.33
C CYS A 34 -8.40 2.41 15.82
N GLU A 35 -7.19 2.95 15.78
CA GLU A 35 -6.86 4.36 15.50
C GLU A 35 -6.81 4.67 14.00
N VAL A 36 -6.47 3.67 13.16
CA VAL A 36 -6.27 3.80 11.71
C VAL A 36 -7.57 3.83 10.84
N PRO A 37 -8.79 3.44 11.28
CA PRO A 37 -9.83 3.04 10.35
C PRO A 37 -10.42 4.24 9.60
N GLY A 38 -10.50 4.08 8.28
CA GLY A 38 -11.04 5.09 7.36
C GLY A 38 -10.00 6.04 6.77
N ASP A 39 -8.76 6.02 7.24
CA ASP A 39 -7.71 6.96 6.83
C ASP A 39 -6.33 6.26 6.77
N VAL A 40 -6.26 5.19 5.97
CA VAL A 40 -5.05 4.38 5.79
C VAL A 40 -4.16 4.97 4.70
N ASP A 41 -2.92 5.27 5.05
CA ASP A 41 -1.89 5.64 4.07
C ASP A 41 -1.25 4.41 3.39
N ILE A 42 -1.00 3.33 4.13
CA ILE A 42 -0.21 2.18 3.67
C ILE A 42 -0.87 0.86 4.06
N TYR A 43 -1.06 -0.03 3.08
CA TYR A 43 -1.46 -1.41 3.29
C TYR A 43 -0.24 -2.34 3.29
N VAL A 44 -0.02 -3.04 4.41
CA VAL A 44 0.96 -4.14 4.47
C VAL A 44 0.23 -5.45 4.21
N VAL A 45 0.48 -6.04 3.05
CA VAL A 45 -0.13 -7.31 2.64
C VAL A 45 0.58 -8.52 3.27
N PRO A 46 -0.11 -9.65 3.49
CA PRO A 46 0.47 -10.80 4.19
C PRO A 46 1.50 -11.58 3.36
N ASN A 47 1.43 -11.53 2.02
CA ASN A 47 2.33 -12.20 1.10
C ASN A 47 2.30 -11.57 -0.31
N VAL A 48 3.19 -12.03 -1.19
CA VAL A 48 3.38 -11.51 -2.55
C VAL A 48 2.14 -11.77 -3.41
N GLU A 49 1.50 -12.92 -3.26
CA GLU A 49 0.30 -13.30 -4.01
C GLU A 49 -0.86 -12.35 -3.71
N SER A 50 -1.07 -12.03 -2.43
CA SER A 50 -2.09 -11.07 -1.99
C SER A 50 -1.78 -9.66 -2.51
N GLY A 51 -0.51 -9.24 -2.46
CA GLY A 51 -0.09 -7.93 -2.98
C GLY A 51 -0.29 -7.79 -4.48
N TYR A 52 0.11 -8.81 -5.25
CA TYR A 52 -0.03 -8.81 -6.70
C TYR A 52 -1.50 -8.86 -7.14
N ALA A 53 -2.31 -9.68 -6.50
CA ALA A 53 -3.75 -9.73 -6.76
C ALA A 53 -4.43 -8.40 -6.39
N PHE A 54 -4.08 -7.81 -5.26
CA PHE A 54 -4.63 -6.53 -4.80
C PHE A 54 -4.25 -5.38 -5.76
N SER A 55 -2.99 -5.27 -6.15
CA SER A 55 -2.52 -4.26 -7.13
C SER A 55 -3.27 -4.38 -8.47
N GLN A 56 -3.44 -5.61 -8.99
CA GLN A 56 -4.23 -5.83 -10.21
C GLN A 56 -5.71 -5.48 -10.03
N MET A 57 -6.32 -5.77 -8.87
CA MET A 57 -7.69 -5.37 -8.59
C MET A 57 -7.83 -3.84 -8.64
N LEU A 58 -6.92 -3.10 -8.02
CA LEU A 58 -6.92 -1.62 -8.06
C LEU A 58 -6.73 -1.09 -9.48
N ALA A 59 -5.81 -1.66 -10.26
CA ALA A 59 -5.54 -1.25 -11.63
C ALA A 59 -6.71 -1.56 -12.59
N PHE A 60 -7.21 -2.79 -12.59
CA PHE A 60 -8.19 -3.26 -13.58
C PHE A 60 -9.63 -3.01 -13.18
N VAL A 61 -9.98 -3.17 -11.90
CA VAL A 61 -11.34 -2.95 -11.38
C VAL A 61 -11.49 -1.52 -10.89
N GLY A 62 -10.55 -1.05 -10.05
CA GLY A 62 -10.56 0.30 -9.50
C GLY A 62 -10.18 1.40 -10.50
N LYS A 63 -9.60 1.03 -11.66
CA LYS A 63 -9.08 1.96 -12.68
C LYS A 63 -8.09 2.99 -12.11
N MET A 64 -7.41 2.63 -11.02
CA MET A 64 -6.47 3.51 -10.34
C MET A 64 -5.15 3.56 -11.11
N PRO A 65 -4.53 4.74 -11.26
CA PRO A 65 -3.18 4.83 -11.78
C PRO A 65 -2.22 4.11 -10.82
N HIS A 66 -1.21 3.46 -11.37
CA HIS A 66 -0.26 2.68 -10.58
C HIS A 66 1.18 3.12 -10.85
N ALA A 67 1.99 3.21 -9.79
CA ALA A 67 3.43 3.39 -9.88
C ALA A 67 4.10 2.56 -8.79
N GLY A 68 5.18 1.85 -9.13
CA GLY A 68 5.92 1.03 -8.18
C GLY A 68 7.42 1.21 -8.30
N VAL A 69 8.13 0.95 -7.20
CA VAL A 69 9.59 0.96 -7.16
C VAL A 69 10.06 -0.08 -6.15
N LEU A 70 11.15 -0.77 -6.45
CA LEU A 70 11.86 -1.60 -5.49
C LEU A 70 12.73 -0.71 -4.61
N ALA A 71 12.42 -0.70 -3.31
CA ALA A 71 13.16 0.02 -2.28
C ALA A 71 14.05 -0.93 -1.45
N GLY A 72 14.93 -0.36 -0.62
CA GLY A 72 15.85 -1.12 0.26
C GLY A 72 17.23 -1.41 -0.35
N THR A 73 17.44 -1.08 -1.62
CA THR A 73 18.74 -1.09 -2.30
C THR A 73 19.47 0.26 -2.12
N VAL A 74 20.73 0.37 -2.55
CA VAL A 74 21.52 1.63 -2.48
C VAL A 74 20.87 2.77 -3.28
N LYS A 75 20.16 2.41 -4.35
CA LYS A 75 19.37 3.32 -5.20
C LYS A 75 18.05 2.63 -5.57
N PRO A 76 16.94 3.37 -5.70
CA PRO A 76 15.65 2.80 -6.11
C PRO A 76 15.72 2.15 -7.50
N VAL A 77 15.00 1.04 -7.68
CA VAL A 77 14.98 0.29 -8.95
C VAL A 77 13.56 0.20 -9.46
N ILE A 78 13.33 0.64 -10.71
CA ILE A 78 12.03 0.48 -11.37
C ILE A 78 11.97 -0.93 -11.96
N VAL A 79 10.95 -1.69 -11.58
CA VAL A 79 10.72 -3.05 -12.07
C VAL A 79 9.62 -3.00 -13.12
N ASN A 80 9.89 -3.51 -14.32
CA ASN A 80 8.91 -3.51 -15.39
C ASN A 80 7.83 -4.58 -15.13
N ILE A 81 6.64 -4.14 -14.71
CA ILE A 81 5.50 -5.01 -14.42
C ILE A 81 4.55 -5.03 -15.65
N PRO A 82 4.04 -6.19 -16.10
CA PRO A 82 3.32 -6.31 -17.39
C PRO A 82 2.07 -5.46 -17.56
N PHE A 83 1.39 -5.10 -16.47
CA PHE A 83 0.13 -4.34 -16.52
C PHE A 83 0.30 -2.83 -16.30
N ILE A 84 1.54 -2.33 -16.17
CA ILE A 84 1.82 -0.89 -16.07
C ILE A 84 1.80 -0.28 -17.46
N ARG A 85 0.98 0.75 -17.64
CA ARG A 85 0.83 1.43 -18.93
C ARG A 85 2.02 2.33 -19.21
N PHE A 86 2.25 2.65 -20.48
CA PHE A 86 3.39 3.48 -20.87
C PHE A 86 3.34 4.86 -20.20
N GLU A 87 2.16 5.43 -20.08
CA GLU A 87 1.92 6.74 -19.46
C GLU A 87 2.23 6.74 -17.95
N GLU A 88 2.07 5.59 -17.29
CA GLU A 88 2.32 5.42 -15.85
C GLU A 88 3.81 5.27 -15.53
N LYS A 89 4.65 4.91 -16.51
CA LYS A 89 6.10 4.84 -16.32
C LYS A 89 6.72 6.17 -15.92
N VAL A 90 6.14 7.28 -16.37
CA VAL A 90 6.60 8.62 -15.95
C VAL A 90 6.40 8.79 -14.45
N ALA A 91 5.29 8.31 -13.89
CA ALA A 91 5.04 8.36 -12.46
C ALA A 91 6.03 7.47 -11.68
N GLU A 92 6.41 6.31 -12.21
CA GLU A 92 7.47 5.47 -11.61
C GLU A 92 8.84 6.16 -11.60
N ILE A 93 9.19 6.87 -12.68
CA ILE A 93 10.43 7.65 -12.77
C ILE A 93 10.42 8.79 -11.75
N ILE A 94 9.32 9.52 -11.63
CA ILE A 94 9.17 10.61 -10.64
C ILE A 94 9.27 10.03 -9.22
N LEU A 95 8.54 8.97 -8.92
CA LEU A 95 8.57 8.30 -7.62
C LEU A 95 9.99 7.84 -7.27
N SER A 96 10.69 7.21 -8.22
CA SER A 96 12.09 6.79 -8.05
C SER A 96 13.01 7.98 -7.77
N ALA A 97 12.85 9.09 -8.50
CA ALA A 97 13.65 10.30 -8.29
C ALA A 97 13.40 10.96 -6.92
N MET A 98 12.18 10.88 -6.38
CA MET A 98 11.83 11.40 -5.04
C MET A 98 12.47 10.58 -3.90
N LEU A 99 12.89 9.34 -4.17
CA LEU A 99 13.50 8.43 -3.20
C LEU A 99 15.04 8.38 -3.29
N LEU A 100 15.65 9.23 -4.13
CA LEU A 100 17.11 9.32 -4.31
C LEU A 100 17.81 10.11 -3.20
#